data_AF-A0A031LM93-F1
#
_entry.id   AF-A0A031LM93-F1
#
_cell.length_a   1.000
_cell.length_b   1.000
_cell.length_c   1.000
_cell.angle_alpha   90.00
_cell.angle_beta   90.00
_cell.angle_gamma   90.00
#
_symmetry.space_group_name_H-M   'P 1'
#
loop_
_entity.id
_entity.type
_entity.pdbx_description
1 polymer ?
#
loop_
_entity_poly.entity_id
_entity_poly.type
_entity_poly.pdbx_seq_one_letter_code
_entity_poly.pdbx_strand_id
1 'polypeptide(L)'
;MIFEYKEDVIYAYPSGIFRGSSRIEVKRKLSHGKWILNSTQDDQFPSKKFEECKSFIHPSVNEWDSAEKRLEGVEATVVSKRITRKVTSRVDCIEEKVVNYVELNNIKFGYTGNISDVKAVIDFLKYQQSPKIKERKFGLERVKAVLDPEATAHLFHNIISLLRGDLPKLKEGERLFGLDVKVYDDPLNSNLVGFSVFDDEGVKTNKRVLIEDGTIVNYLGTLTSTYGEPGNARGSIPSPDYFNLDIKGGEWKFDEIIEDTKGGIIIIGANRSEIIGNSIRIFPRDVIQIGGKGIVAREIAIPIQELASMDSLSKETRSSFIDENHGAMAPFSRLMVRVMIY
;
A
#
# COMPACT_ATOMS: atom_id res chain seq x y z
N MET A 1 -18.18 7.13 20.78
CA MET A 1 -16.81 6.64 20.50
C MET A 1 -15.84 7.83 20.39
N ILE A 2 -14.64 7.73 20.96
CA ILE A 2 -13.58 8.74 20.82
C ILE A 2 -12.43 8.11 20.04
N PHE A 3 -11.94 8.83 19.03
CA PHE A 3 -10.76 8.48 18.24
C PHE A 3 -9.69 9.54 18.46
N GLU A 4 -8.50 9.12 18.87
CA GLU A 4 -7.33 9.98 19.02
C GLU A 4 -6.20 9.45 18.13
N TYR A 5 -5.57 10.35 17.39
CA TYR A 5 -4.37 10.06 16.60
C TYR A 5 -3.33 11.13 16.91
N LYS A 6 -2.16 10.72 17.37
CA LYS A 6 -1.02 11.59 17.62
C LYS A 6 0.17 11.07 16.81
N GLU A 7 0.88 12.00 16.18
CA GLU A 7 2.17 11.73 15.56
C GLU A 7 3.22 12.69 16.12
N ASP A 8 4.34 12.13 16.56
CA ASP A 8 5.58 12.87 16.79
C ASP A 8 6.52 12.51 15.63
N VAL A 9 7.08 13.50 14.96
CA VAL A 9 7.82 13.31 13.71
C VAL A 9 9.22 13.88 13.83
N ILE A 10 10.21 13.10 13.35
CA ILE A 10 11.58 13.55 13.13
C ILE A 10 11.81 13.58 11.63
N TYR A 11 12.16 14.76 11.12
CA TYR A 11 12.57 14.96 9.75
C TYR A 11 14.09 15.10 9.75
N ALA A 12 14.78 14.18 9.08
CA ALA A 12 16.22 14.22 8.92
C ALA A 12 16.58 14.37 7.44
N TYR A 13 17.39 15.37 7.15
CA TYR A 13 17.94 15.66 5.83
C TYR A 13 19.45 15.76 5.93
N PRO A 14 20.18 15.67 4.81
CA PRO A 14 21.62 15.96 4.80
C PRO A 14 21.97 17.35 5.36
N SER A 15 21.03 18.31 5.27
CA SER A 15 21.21 19.68 5.75
C SER A 15 20.85 19.90 7.23
N GLY A 16 20.25 18.91 7.91
CA GLY A 16 19.87 19.05 9.32
C GLY A 16 18.62 18.25 9.72
N ILE A 17 18.29 18.32 11.00
CA ILE A 17 17.18 17.61 11.63
C ILE A 17 16.23 18.61 12.29
N PHE A 18 14.92 18.37 12.15
CA PHE A 18 13.92 19.08 12.95
C PHE A 18 12.79 18.15 13.38
N ARG A 19 12.02 18.60 14.37
CA ARG A 19 10.89 17.87 14.94
C ARG A 19 9.57 18.55 14.60
N GLY A 20 8.54 17.74 14.41
CA GLY A 20 7.15 18.17 14.32
C GLY A 20 6.27 17.28 15.19
N SER A 21 5.05 17.74 15.47
CA SER A 21 4.04 16.90 16.09
C SER A 21 2.66 17.34 15.65
N SER A 22 1.75 16.41 15.47
CA SER A 22 0.33 16.70 15.24
C SER A 22 -0.55 15.80 16.10
N ARG A 23 -1.75 16.28 16.42
CA ARG A 23 -2.75 15.54 17.20
C ARG A 23 -4.13 15.83 16.66
N ILE A 24 -4.91 14.77 16.48
CA ILE A 24 -6.31 14.80 16.11
C ILE A 24 -7.08 14.07 17.22
N GLU A 25 -8.11 14.71 17.74
CA GLU A 25 -9.08 14.09 18.65
C GLU A 25 -10.47 14.31 18.06
N VAL A 26 -11.22 13.22 17.87
CA VAL A 26 -12.55 13.23 17.29
C VAL A 26 -13.50 12.47 18.19
N LYS A 27 -14.59 13.13 18.58
CA LYS A 27 -15.73 12.50 19.25
C LYS A 27 -16.80 12.22 18.22
N ARG A 28 -17.14 10.95 18.03
CA ARG A 28 -18.15 10.52 17.07
C ARG A 28 -19.19 9.60 17.72
N LYS A 29 -20.41 9.73 17.23
CA LYS A 29 -21.54 8.86 17.57
C LYS A 29 -22.10 8.27 16.29
N LEU A 30 -22.63 7.05 16.37
CA LEU A 30 -23.28 6.43 15.24
C LEU A 30 -24.79 6.72 15.30
N SER A 31 -25.34 7.26 14.22
CA SER A 31 -26.76 7.59 14.08
C SER A 31 -27.22 7.25 12.66
N HIS A 32 -28.28 6.44 12.55
CA HIS A 32 -28.85 6.02 11.26
C HIS A 32 -27.80 5.43 10.30
N GLY A 33 -26.89 4.61 10.83
CA GLY A 33 -25.82 3.97 10.04
C GLY A 33 -24.71 4.90 9.56
N LYS A 34 -24.61 6.13 10.08
CA LYS A 34 -23.55 7.10 9.74
C LYS A 34 -22.87 7.66 10.99
N TRP A 35 -21.56 7.86 10.89
CA TRP A 35 -20.80 8.55 11.92
C TRP A 35 -21.07 10.06 11.88
N ILE A 36 -21.50 10.61 13.01
CA ILE A 36 -21.73 12.04 13.18
C ILE A 36 -20.73 12.58 14.20
N LEU A 37 -20.02 13.64 13.81
CA LEU A 37 -19.07 14.32 14.66
C LEU A 37 -19.78 15.21 15.68
N ASN A 38 -19.31 15.21 16.93
CA ASN A 38 -19.72 16.16 17.98
C ASN A 38 -21.24 16.26 18.24
N SER A 39 -22.01 15.18 17.99
CA SER A 39 -23.46 15.15 18.19
C SER A 39 -23.86 14.88 19.65
N THR A 40 -24.92 15.53 20.11
CA THR A 40 -25.56 15.32 21.41
C THR A 40 -26.62 14.22 21.41
N GLN A 41 -27.05 13.72 20.25
CA GLN A 41 -28.07 12.67 20.13
C GLN A 41 -27.60 11.30 20.67
N ASP A 42 -28.55 10.40 20.94
CA ASP A 42 -28.29 9.05 21.46
C ASP A 42 -27.46 8.19 20.51
N ASP A 43 -26.57 7.36 21.08
CA ASP A 43 -25.62 6.52 20.34
C ASP A 43 -26.30 5.20 19.95
N GLN A 44 -26.46 4.95 18.65
CA GLN A 44 -26.85 3.62 18.16
C GLN A 44 -25.59 2.78 18.02
N PHE A 45 -25.56 1.55 18.55
CA PHE A 45 -24.44 0.65 18.26
C PHE A 45 -24.64 -0.04 16.90
N PRO A 46 -23.58 -0.23 16.10
CA PRO A 46 -23.67 -0.95 14.84
C PRO A 46 -24.11 -2.41 15.07
N SER A 47 -24.88 -2.94 14.13
CA SER A 47 -25.48 -4.28 14.21
C SER A 47 -24.53 -5.41 13.86
N LYS A 48 -23.43 -5.12 13.14
CA LYS A 48 -22.43 -6.12 12.75
C LYS A 48 -21.71 -6.67 13.98
N LYS A 49 -21.50 -7.98 14.01
CA LYS A 49 -20.63 -8.63 15.00
C LYS A 49 -19.17 -8.38 14.63
N PHE A 50 -18.32 -8.17 15.62
CA PHE A 50 -16.89 -7.96 15.45
C PHE A 50 -16.11 -8.39 16.69
N GLU A 51 -14.81 -8.63 16.54
CA GLU A 51 -13.90 -8.84 17.66
C GLU A 51 -13.35 -7.49 18.12
N GLU A 52 -13.46 -7.21 19.42
CA GLU A 52 -12.97 -5.96 20.02
C GLU A 52 -11.43 -5.87 19.92
N CYS A 53 -10.93 -4.65 19.77
CA CYS A 53 -9.50 -4.36 19.71
C CYS A 53 -8.73 -4.76 20.97
N LYS A 54 -7.41 -4.87 20.84
CA LYS A 54 -6.46 -5.04 21.95
C LYS A 54 -5.31 -4.05 21.80
N SER A 55 -4.89 -3.46 22.92
CA SER A 55 -3.74 -2.56 22.94
C SER A 55 -2.46 -3.27 22.54
N PHE A 56 -1.58 -2.55 21.84
CA PHE A 56 -0.31 -3.06 21.36
C PHE A 56 0.74 -1.93 21.30
N ILE A 57 1.94 -2.20 21.79
CA ILE A 57 3.09 -1.29 21.68
C ILE A 57 4.16 -2.02 20.89
N HIS A 58 4.46 -1.52 19.70
CA HIS A 58 5.48 -2.10 18.84
C HIS A 58 6.88 -1.90 19.47
N PRO A 59 7.79 -2.90 19.43
CA PRO A 59 9.12 -2.79 20.01
C PRO A 59 9.96 -1.61 19.49
N SER A 60 9.66 -1.12 18.29
CA SER A 60 10.36 0.03 17.69
C SER A 60 10.22 1.33 18.47
N VAL A 61 9.20 1.46 19.32
CA VAL A 61 9.02 2.64 20.18
C VAL A 61 10.19 2.79 21.15
N ASN A 62 10.87 1.70 21.53
CA ASN A 62 12.02 1.73 22.44
C ASN A 62 13.22 2.49 21.88
N GLU A 63 13.35 2.64 20.56
CA GLU A 63 14.45 3.40 19.94
C GLU A 63 14.16 4.90 19.80
N TRP A 64 12.91 5.34 20.03
CA TRP A 64 12.45 6.68 19.69
C TRP A 64 13.25 7.80 20.39
N ASP A 65 13.57 7.63 21.66
CA ASP A 65 14.32 8.66 22.42
C ASP A 65 15.75 8.85 21.88
N SER A 66 16.30 7.85 21.20
CA SER A 66 17.62 7.89 20.56
C SER A 66 17.58 8.20 19.06
N ALA A 67 16.39 8.43 18.50
CA ALA A 67 16.15 8.55 17.06
C ALA A 67 17.01 9.64 16.39
N GLU A 68 17.02 10.84 16.95
CA GLU A 68 17.71 12.00 16.38
C GLU A 68 19.21 11.73 16.21
N LYS A 69 19.87 11.22 17.27
CA LYS A 69 21.28 10.84 17.23
C LYS A 69 21.57 9.77 16.18
N ARG A 70 20.64 8.84 15.93
CA ARG A 70 20.80 7.79 14.90
C ARG A 70 20.64 8.32 13.48
N LEU A 71 19.90 9.42 13.32
CA LEU A 71 19.62 10.06 12.04
C LEU A 71 20.55 11.24 11.74
N GLU A 72 21.46 11.60 12.65
CA GLU A 72 22.49 12.61 12.41
C GLU A 72 23.38 12.24 11.21
N GLY A 73 23.50 13.18 10.27
CA GLY A 73 24.38 13.03 9.11
C GLY A 73 23.91 12.01 8.06
N VAL A 74 22.62 11.62 8.05
CA VAL A 74 22.09 10.74 7.01
C VAL A 74 22.22 11.38 5.62
N GLU A 75 22.59 10.55 4.64
CA GLU A 75 22.78 10.97 3.24
C GLU A 75 21.47 10.95 2.42
N ALA A 76 20.32 10.78 3.09
CA ALA A 76 19.00 10.63 2.48
C ALA A 76 17.98 11.52 3.21
N THR A 77 16.81 11.71 2.59
CA THR A 77 15.65 12.29 3.29
C THR A 77 14.99 11.19 4.11
N VAL A 78 14.90 11.36 5.42
CA VAL A 78 14.26 10.41 6.34
C VAL A 78 13.16 11.10 7.12
N VAL A 79 11.98 10.51 7.14
CA VAL A 79 10.87 10.91 7.98
C VAL A 79 10.52 9.74 8.89
N SER A 80 10.79 9.87 10.19
CA SER A 80 10.41 8.87 11.19
C SER A 80 9.24 9.41 11.99
N LYS A 81 8.12 8.69 12.03
CA LYS A 81 6.89 9.05 12.75
C LYS A 81 6.67 8.06 13.90
N ARG A 82 6.65 8.53 15.15
CA ARG A 82 6.06 7.79 16.26
C ARG A 82 4.57 8.08 16.26
N ILE A 83 3.78 7.06 15.99
CA ILE A 83 2.33 7.14 15.91
C ILE A 83 1.75 6.53 17.18
N THR A 84 0.85 7.27 17.83
CA THR A 84 -0.01 6.78 18.90
C THR A 84 -1.45 6.91 18.45
N ARG A 85 -2.15 5.79 18.33
CA ARG A 85 -3.57 5.75 17.98
C ARG A 85 -4.37 5.14 19.12
N LYS A 86 -5.44 5.82 19.52
CA LYS A 86 -6.31 5.37 20.61
C LYS A 86 -7.77 5.42 20.19
N VAL A 87 -8.49 4.34 20.50
CA VAL A 87 -9.94 4.25 20.32
C VAL A 87 -10.56 3.94 21.67
N THR A 88 -11.52 4.79 22.08
CA THR A 88 -12.35 4.58 23.27
C THR A 88 -13.78 4.32 22.81
N SER A 89 -14.22 3.07 22.95
CA SER A 89 -15.56 2.61 22.59
C SER A 89 -16.17 1.78 23.73
N ARG A 90 -16.41 0.48 23.53
CA ARG A 90 -16.73 -0.50 24.58
C ARG A 90 -15.49 -0.88 25.38
N VAL A 91 -14.34 -0.86 24.72
CA VAL A 91 -13.02 -1.06 25.31
C VAL A 91 -12.12 0.11 24.92
N ASP A 92 -11.11 0.36 25.74
CA ASP A 92 -10.04 1.31 25.46
C ASP A 92 -8.85 0.58 24.87
N CYS A 93 -8.48 0.96 23.65
CA CYS A 93 -7.35 0.36 22.93
C CYS A 93 -6.35 1.43 22.52
N ILE A 94 -5.06 1.11 22.68
CA ILE A 94 -3.95 1.98 22.28
C ILE A 94 -2.99 1.18 21.40
N GLU A 95 -2.65 1.73 20.25
CA GLU A 95 -1.57 1.25 19.38
C GLU A 95 -0.45 2.28 19.35
N GLU A 96 0.78 1.88 19.64
CA GLU A 96 1.98 2.71 19.43
C GLU A 96 2.98 2.01 18.52
N LYS A 97 3.53 2.75 17.56
CA LYS A 97 4.56 2.25 16.63
C LYS A 97 5.44 3.36 16.09
N VAL A 98 6.56 2.97 15.48
CA VAL A 98 7.41 3.87 14.70
C VAL A 98 7.39 3.43 13.24
N VAL A 99 7.06 4.37 12.35
CA VAL A 99 7.07 4.17 10.90
C VAL A 99 8.14 5.07 10.31
N ASN A 100 9.00 4.50 9.47
CA ASN A 100 10.12 5.18 8.85
C ASN A 100 9.90 5.25 7.34
N TYR A 101 10.10 6.43 6.77
CA TYR A 101 10.08 6.69 5.34
C TYR A 101 11.46 7.21 4.93
N VAL A 102 12.11 6.53 4.01
CA VAL A 102 13.44 6.86 3.50
C VAL A 102 13.32 7.17 2.02
N GLU A 103 13.85 8.32 1.60
CA GLU A 103 13.87 8.76 0.22
C GLU A 103 15.29 9.11 -0.22
N LEU A 104 15.74 8.45 -1.29
CA LEU A 104 17.03 8.69 -1.92
C LEU A 104 16.86 8.64 -3.45
N ASN A 105 17.36 9.65 -4.16
CA ASN A 105 17.27 9.74 -5.62
C ASN A 105 15.83 9.56 -6.18
N ASN A 106 14.82 10.14 -5.51
CA ASN A 106 13.39 10.00 -5.81
C ASN A 106 12.84 8.56 -5.70
N ILE A 107 13.57 7.66 -5.04
CA ILE A 107 13.09 6.34 -4.68
C ILE A 107 12.70 6.37 -3.21
N LYS A 108 11.48 5.91 -2.92
CA LYS A 108 10.91 5.89 -1.57
C LYS A 108 10.79 4.47 -1.07
N PHE A 109 11.11 4.29 0.20
CA PHE A 109 10.89 3.05 0.92
C PHE A 109 10.27 3.38 2.28
N GLY A 110 9.26 2.62 2.68
CA GLY A 110 8.57 2.81 3.94
C GLY A 110 8.42 1.50 4.68
N TYR A 111 8.62 1.53 6.00
CA TYR A 111 8.45 0.36 6.85
C TYR A 111 8.08 0.75 8.28
N THR A 112 7.32 -0.12 8.94
CA THR A 112 7.17 -0.09 10.41
C THR A 112 8.35 -0.85 10.99
N GLY A 113 9.06 -0.27 11.97
CA GLY A 113 10.26 -0.93 12.50
C GLY A 113 11.25 0.01 13.16
N ASN A 114 12.43 -0.53 13.43
CA ASN A 114 13.48 0.17 14.17
C ASN A 114 14.11 1.27 13.30
N ILE A 115 14.55 2.33 13.96
CA ILE A 115 15.22 3.47 13.31
C ILE A 115 16.64 3.06 12.91
N SER A 116 17.23 2.10 13.63
CA SER A 116 18.53 1.50 13.29
C SER A 116 18.58 0.87 11.88
N ASP A 117 17.45 0.46 11.33
CA ASP A 117 17.39 -0.15 9.99
C ASP A 117 17.50 0.89 8.85
N VAL A 118 17.37 2.20 9.14
CA VAL A 118 17.40 3.27 8.13
C VAL A 118 18.68 3.22 7.29
N LYS A 119 19.84 2.93 7.90
CA LYS A 119 21.10 2.84 7.17
C LYS A 119 21.12 1.69 6.16
N ALA A 120 20.58 0.53 6.54
CA ALA A 120 20.48 -0.62 5.64
C ALA A 120 19.51 -0.32 4.48
N VAL A 121 18.42 0.41 4.75
CA VAL A 121 17.51 0.89 3.70
C VAL A 121 18.20 1.86 2.74
N ILE A 122 18.97 2.83 3.25
CA ILE A 122 19.76 3.75 2.41
C ILE A 122 20.72 2.96 1.52
N ASP A 123 21.44 1.99 2.08
CA ASP A 123 22.36 1.15 1.32
C ASP A 123 21.61 0.35 0.24
N PHE A 124 20.45 -0.21 0.54
CA PHE A 124 19.58 -0.86 -0.44
C PHE A 124 19.17 0.08 -1.58
N LEU A 125 18.74 1.31 -1.25
CA LEU A 125 18.32 2.31 -2.25
C LEU A 125 19.48 2.77 -3.14
N LYS A 126 20.72 2.82 -2.64
CA LYS A 126 21.91 3.16 -3.44
C LYS A 126 22.16 2.17 -4.59
N TYR A 127 21.77 0.91 -4.41
CA TYR A 127 21.95 -0.13 -5.44
C TYR A 127 20.85 -0.14 -6.50
N GLN A 128 19.75 0.59 -6.31
CA GLN A 128 18.72 0.72 -7.34
C GLN A 128 19.18 1.70 -8.43
N GLN A 129 19.47 1.16 -9.61
CA GLN A 129 19.97 1.94 -10.74
C GLN A 129 18.89 2.22 -11.76
N SER A 130 18.75 3.49 -12.14
CA SER A 130 18.02 3.86 -13.36
C SER A 130 18.90 3.67 -14.60
N PRO A 131 18.32 3.27 -15.75
CA PRO A 131 19.03 3.21 -17.01
C PRO A 131 19.53 4.59 -17.44
N LYS A 132 20.84 4.73 -17.69
CA LYS A 132 21.48 6.00 -18.07
C LYS A 132 21.12 6.49 -19.48
N ILE A 133 20.76 5.58 -20.38
CA ILE A 133 20.42 5.89 -21.76
C ILE A 133 18.98 5.48 -22.02
N LYS A 134 18.14 6.45 -22.40
CA LYS A 134 16.76 6.24 -22.80
C LYS A 134 16.57 6.65 -24.27
N GLU A 135 15.78 5.88 -25.00
CA GLU A 135 15.39 6.19 -26.38
C GLU A 135 13.87 6.30 -26.51
N ARG A 136 13.42 7.09 -27.48
CA ARG A 136 12.00 7.13 -27.86
C ARG A 136 11.74 6.00 -28.85
N LYS A 137 10.76 5.15 -28.54
CA LYS A 137 10.41 4.02 -29.39
C LYS A 137 8.94 4.11 -29.81
N PHE A 138 8.71 4.33 -31.10
CA PHE A 138 7.36 4.41 -31.65
C PHE A 138 6.77 3.01 -31.87
N GLY A 139 5.44 2.89 -31.83
CA GLY A 139 4.72 1.63 -32.13
C GLY A 139 4.54 0.66 -30.95
N LEU A 140 4.80 1.08 -29.70
CA LEU A 140 4.54 0.28 -28.49
C LEU A 140 3.10 0.43 -27.96
N GLU A 141 2.11 0.34 -28.85
CA GLU A 141 0.71 0.59 -28.46
C GLU A 141 0.13 -0.51 -27.57
N ARG A 142 0.54 -1.77 -27.77
CA ARG A 142 0.16 -2.92 -26.93
C ARG A 142 1.33 -3.89 -26.87
N VAL A 143 1.94 -4.05 -25.69
CA VAL A 143 3.17 -4.83 -25.50
C VAL A 143 3.08 -5.67 -24.24
N LYS A 144 3.76 -6.82 -24.24
CA LYS A 144 3.93 -7.64 -23.03
C LYS A 144 4.91 -6.94 -22.09
N ALA A 145 4.47 -6.68 -20.86
CA ALA A 145 5.27 -6.00 -19.86
C ALA A 145 5.41 -6.84 -18.60
N VAL A 146 6.62 -6.86 -18.05
CA VAL A 146 6.93 -7.35 -16.71
C VAL A 146 6.93 -6.15 -15.77
N LEU A 147 6.03 -6.11 -14.82
CA LEU A 147 6.00 -5.13 -13.75
C LEU A 147 6.89 -5.64 -12.63
N ASP A 148 7.73 -4.75 -12.10
CA ASP A 148 8.43 -5.01 -10.86
C ASP A 148 7.47 -5.01 -9.66
N PRO A 149 7.88 -5.51 -8.48
CA PRO A 149 7.03 -5.57 -7.29
C PRO A 149 6.35 -4.25 -6.92
N GLU A 150 7.00 -3.11 -7.13
CA GLU A 150 6.41 -1.82 -6.80
C GLU A 150 5.34 -1.43 -7.83
N ALA A 151 5.61 -1.57 -9.13
CA ALA A 151 4.59 -1.35 -10.16
C ALA A 151 3.40 -2.33 -10.03
N THR A 152 3.66 -3.60 -9.67
CA THR A 152 2.61 -4.59 -9.36
C THR A 152 1.80 -4.16 -8.14
N ALA A 153 2.43 -3.70 -7.06
CA ALA A 153 1.74 -3.18 -5.89
C ALA A 153 0.82 -2.00 -6.25
N HIS A 154 1.28 -1.06 -7.07
CA HIS A 154 0.45 0.05 -7.57
C HIS A 154 -0.71 -0.41 -8.47
N LEU A 155 -0.52 -1.44 -9.29
CA LEU A 155 -1.62 -2.03 -10.06
C LEU A 155 -2.73 -2.51 -9.12
N PHE A 156 -2.38 -3.32 -8.12
CA PHE A 156 -3.35 -3.88 -7.19
C PHE A 156 -3.93 -2.84 -6.22
N HIS A 157 -3.18 -1.81 -5.81
CA HIS A 157 -3.69 -0.68 -5.04
C HIS A 157 -4.96 -0.08 -5.66
N ASN A 158 -4.91 0.17 -6.97
CA ASN A 158 -6.06 0.71 -7.71
C ASN A 158 -7.22 -0.29 -7.75
N ILE A 159 -6.96 -1.59 -7.96
CA ILE A 159 -8.01 -2.61 -8.01
C ILE A 159 -8.69 -2.75 -6.64
N ILE A 160 -7.93 -2.82 -5.56
CA ILE A 160 -8.46 -2.98 -4.21
C ILE A 160 -9.25 -1.75 -3.76
N SER A 161 -8.88 -0.54 -4.22
CA SER A 161 -9.66 0.69 -3.96
C SER A 161 -11.11 0.62 -4.51
N LEU A 162 -11.37 -0.26 -5.49
CA LEU A 162 -12.69 -0.48 -6.07
C LEU A 162 -13.56 -1.47 -5.25
N LEU A 163 -12.98 -2.11 -4.23
CA LEU A 163 -13.62 -3.13 -3.39
C LEU A 163 -14.16 -2.57 -2.05
N ARG A 164 -14.38 -1.26 -1.96
CA ARG A 164 -14.94 -0.65 -0.76
C ARG A 164 -16.39 -1.07 -0.54
N GLY A 165 -16.69 -1.69 0.59
CA GLY A 165 -18.02 -2.26 0.88
C GLY A 165 -19.12 -1.22 1.14
N ASP A 166 -18.79 0.07 1.24
CA ASP A 166 -19.76 1.16 1.30
C ASP A 166 -20.22 1.61 -0.10
N LEU A 167 -19.35 1.47 -1.11
CA LEU A 167 -19.63 1.79 -2.51
C LEU A 167 -18.82 0.89 -3.46
N PRO A 168 -19.12 -0.41 -3.54
CA PRO A 168 -18.34 -1.33 -4.36
C PRO A 168 -18.49 -1.00 -5.84
N LYS A 169 -17.36 -0.98 -6.56
CA LYS A 169 -17.31 -0.69 -8.00
C LYS A 169 -17.09 -1.94 -8.86
N LEU A 170 -16.60 -3.02 -8.25
CA LEU A 170 -16.51 -4.35 -8.83
C LEU A 170 -17.41 -5.30 -8.04
N LYS A 171 -17.82 -6.41 -8.65
CA LYS A 171 -18.74 -7.35 -8.00
C LYS A 171 -17.98 -8.54 -7.41
N GLU A 172 -18.36 -8.95 -6.20
CA GLU A 172 -17.98 -10.25 -5.66
C GLU A 172 -18.43 -11.37 -6.62
N GLY A 173 -17.57 -12.37 -6.84
CA GLY A 173 -17.72 -13.41 -7.84
C GLY A 173 -17.26 -13.03 -9.26
N GLU A 174 -16.87 -11.78 -9.51
CA GLU A 174 -16.31 -11.36 -10.79
C GLU A 174 -14.84 -11.80 -10.91
N ARG A 175 -14.52 -12.51 -12.01
CA ARG A 175 -13.14 -12.92 -12.32
C ARG A 175 -12.43 -11.83 -13.12
N LEU A 176 -11.36 -11.27 -12.55
CA LEU A 176 -10.56 -10.20 -13.15
C LEU A 176 -9.32 -10.72 -13.89
N PHE A 177 -8.76 -11.84 -13.42
CA PHE A 177 -7.48 -12.36 -13.91
C PHE A 177 -7.64 -13.70 -14.61
N GLY A 178 -6.84 -13.91 -15.67
CA GLY A 178 -6.79 -15.19 -16.39
C GLY A 178 -6.13 -16.29 -15.57
N LEU A 179 -5.09 -15.94 -14.81
CA LEU A 179 -4.33 -16.82 -13.91
C LEU A 179 -4.89 -16.80 -12.47
N ASP A 180 -4.50 -17.79 -11.67
CA ASP A 180 -4.82 -17.94 -10.25
C ASP A 180 -4.06 -16.90 -9.41
N VAL A 181 -4.60 -15.68 -9.41
CA VAL A 181 -4.12 -14.57 -8.60
C VAL A 181 -4.78 -14.64 -7.22
N LYS A 182 -3.96 -14.56 -6.16
CA LYS A 182 -4.44 -14.48 -4.78
C LYS A 182 -3.89 -13.24 -4.08
N VAL A 183 -4.79 -12.42 -3.54
CA VAL A 183 -4.46 -11.16 -2.88
C VAL A 183 -5.14 -11.10 -1.53
N TYR A 184 -4.35 -10.72 -0.52
CA TYR A 184 -4.83 -10.46 0.82
C TYR A 184 -4.68 -8.98 1.18
N ASP A 185 -5.56 -8.50 2.05
CA ASP A 185 -5.22 -7.42 2.96
C ASP A 185 -4.61 -8.03 4.23
N ASP A 186 -3.39 -7.64 4.60
CA ASP A 186 -2.66 -8.15 5.76
C ASP A 186 -2.20 -7.02 6.69
N PRO A 187 -3.09 -6.53 7.57
CA PRO A 187 -2.77 -5.49 8.53
C PRO A 187 -1.72 -5.91 9.56
N LEU A 188 -1.44 -7.22 9.71
CA LEU A 188 -0.59 -7.75 10.77
C LEU A 188 0.87 -7.93 10.34
N ASN A 189 1.21 -7.61 9.09
CA ASN A 189 2.61 -7.56 8.65
C ASN A 189 3.34 -6.36 9.28
N SER A 190 4.10 -6.62 10.34
CA SER A 190 4.80 -5.61 11.15
C SER A 190 5.92 -4.86 10.44
N ASN A 191 6.31 -5.28 9.23
CA ASN A 191 7.40 -4.65 8.48
C ASN A 191 6.88 -3.66 7.42
N LEU A 192 5.57 -3.53 7.25
CA LEU A 192 4.96 -2.62 6.29
C LEU A 192 4.34 -1.40 6.98
N VAL A 193 4.25 -0.29 6.26
CA VAL A 193 3.75 0.99 6.80
C VAL A 193 2.30 0.93 7.27
N GLY A 194 1.50 0.05 6.67
CA GLY A 194 0.10 -0.14 7.04
C GLY A 194 -0.11 -1.08 8.23
N PHE A 195 0.93 -1.54 8.92
CA PHE A 195 0.79 -2.39 10.11
C PHE A 195 -0.22 -1.81 11.10
N SER A 196 -1.20 -2.58 11.54
CA SER A 196 -2.24 -2.13 12.48
C SER A 196 -2.93 -3.35 13.12
N VAL A 197 -3.06 -3.36 14.45
CA VAL A 197 -3.70 -4.47 15.21
C VAL A 197 -5.20 -4.28 15.44
N PHE A 198 -5.71 -3.07 15.18
CA PHE A 198 -7.12 -2.74 15.12
C PHE A 198 -7.36 -1.64 14.09
N ASP A 199 -8.61 -1.42 13.69
CA ASP A 199 -8.98 -0.35 12.75
C ASP A 199 -9.42 0.91 13.51
N ASP A 200 -9.70 2.00 12.80
CA ASP A 200 -9.99 3.26 13.46
C ASP A 200 -11.34 3.26 14.20
N GLU A 201 -12.16 2.21 14.06
CA GLU A 201 -13.40 1.94 14.80
C GLU A 201 -13.21 1.06 16.05
N GLY A 202 -11.98 0.60 16.31
CA GLY A 202 -11.68 -0.29 17.43
C GLY A 202 -12.06 -1.75 17.14
N VAL A 203 -12.21 -2.12 15.87
CA VAL A 203 -12.36 -3.51 15.45
C VAL A 203 -10.99 -4.13 15.29
N LYS A 204 -10.76 -5.32 15.85
CA LYS A 204 -9.51 -6.05 15.63
C LYS A 204 -9.33 -6.38 14.14
N THR A 205 -8.16 -6.05 13.60
CA THR A 205 -7.79 -6.35 12.22
C THR A 205 -7.44 -7.83 12.06
N ASN A 206 -7.69 -8.37 10.87
CA ASN A 206 -7.33 -9.73 10.51
C ASN A 206 -6.83 -9.77 9.06
N LYS A 207 -5.96 -10.73 8.76
CA LYS A 207 -5.59 -11.02 7.38
C LYS A 207 -6.80 -11.55 6.62
N ARG A 208 -7.14 -10.92 5.49
CA ARG A 208 -8.35 -11.22 4.71
C ARG A 208 -8.03 -11.45 3.26
N VAL A 209 -8.61 -12.49 2.67
CA VAL A 209 -8.52 -12.73 1.23
C VAL A 209 -9.49 -11.81 0.51
N LEU A 210 -9.01 -11.02 -0.45
CA LEU A 210 -9.84 -10.12 -1.26
C LEU A 210 -10.05 -10.71 -2.66
N ILE A 211 -9.02 -11.36 -3.20
CA ILE A 211 -9.04 -12.03 -4.50
C ILE A 211 -8.49 -13.44 -4.31
N GLU A 212 -9.21 -14.44 -4.82
CA GLU A 212 -8.82 -15.85 -4.83
C GLU A 212 -9.12 -16.44 -6.20
N ASP A 213 -8.20 -17.22 -6.75
CA ASP A 213 -8.28 -17.81 -8.10
C ASP A 213 -8.66 -16.78 -9.18
N GLY A 214 -8.09 -15.57 -9.08
CA GLY A 214 -8.35 -14.45 -9.97
C GLY A 214 -9.74 -13.80 -9.82
N THR A 215 -10.53 -14.20 -8.82
CA THR A 215 -11.92 -13.81 -8.59
C THR A 215 -12.07 -13.01 -7.30
N ILE A 216 -12.87 -11.95 -7.33
CA ILE A 216 -13.16 -11.15 -6.12
C ILE A 216 -14.00 -12.00 -5.15
N VAL A 217 -13.54 -12.15 -3.91
CA VAL A 217 -14.22 -12.98 -2.90
C VAL A 217 -14.68 -12.20 -1.67
N ASN A 218 -14.14 -11.01 -1.41
CA ASN A 218 -14.58 -10.16 -0.30
C ASN A 218 -14.42 -8.67 -0.61
N TYR A 219 -15.22 -7.85 0.08
CA TYR A 219 -15.08 -6.39 0.13
C TYR A 219 -14.39 -5.93 1.41
N LEU A 220 -13.80 -4.73 1.35
CA LEU A 220 -13.32 -4.00 2.52
C LEU A 220 -14.52 -3.51 3.32
N GLY A 221 -14.58 -3.82 4.62
CA GLY A 221 -15.74 -3.52 5.47
C GLY A 221 -15.44 -2.67 6.70
N THR A 222 -16.39 -1.82 7.06
CA THR A 222 -16.45 -1.10 8.34
C THR A 222 -17.68 -1.56 9.12
N LEU A 223 -17.86 -1.03 10.33
CA LEU A 223 -19.08 -1.22 11.11
C LEU A 223 -20.33 -0.66 10.42
N THR A 224 -20.16 0.31 9.52
CA THR A 224 -21.25 1.01 8.82
C THR A 224 -21.39 0.66 7.34
N SER A 225 -20.41 -0.02 6.74
CA SER A 225 -20.47 -0.40 5.33
C SER A 225 -21.60 -1.42 5.08
N THR A 226 -22.21 -1.39 3.90
CA THR A 226 -23.25 -2.36 3.52
C THR A 226 -22.67 -3.77 3.35
N TYR A 227 -21.52 -3.86 2.68
CA TYR A 227 -20.82 -5.11 2.39
C TYR A 227 -19.48 -5.19 3.12
N GLY A 228 -18.90 -6.39 3.16
CA GLY A 228 -17.63 -6.68 3.83
C GLY A 228 -17.76 -6.76 5.35
N GLU A 229 -16.90 -7.58 5.94
CA GLU A 229 -16.80 -7.70 7.39
C GLU A 229 -16.04 -6.48 7.99
N PRO A 230 -16.40 -6.00 9.20
CA PRO A 230 -15.71 -4.87 9.85
C PRO A 230 -14.24 -5.17 10.16
N GLY A 231 -13.36 -4.18 10.15
CA GLY A 231 -11.92 -4.37 10.34
C GLY A 231 -11.05 -3.70 9.28
N ASN A 232 -11.65 -2.88 8.42
CA ASN A 232 -11.00 -2.08 7.37
C ASN A 232 -11.29 -0.59 7.49
N ALA A 233 -11.66 -0.11 8.68
CA ALA A 233 -12.06 1.28 8.86
C ALA A 233 -10.86 2.21 9.05
N ARG A 234 -10.75 3.26 8.24
CA ARG A 234 -9.70 4.28 8.37
C ARG A 234 -10.27 5.70 8.36
N GLY A 235 -9.64 6.58 9.15
CA GLY A 235 -9.91 8.00 9.25
C GLY A 235 -10.81 8.41 10.43
N SER A 236 -10.80 9.72 10.70
CA SER A 236 -11.65 10.36 11.73
C SER A 236 -13.14 10.11 11.49
N ILE A 237 -13.56 10.16 10.22
CA ILE A 237 -14.83 9.62 9.73
C ILE A 237 -14.48 8.32 9.00
N PRO A 238 -14.71 7.15 9.63
CA PRO A 238 -14.24 5.88 9.09
C PRO A 238 -14.83 5.59 7.72
N SER A 239 -13.95 5.25 6.79
CA SER A 239 -14.31 4.71 5.47
C SER A 239 -13.56 3.38 5.26
N PRO A 240 -14.10 2.45 4.45
CA PRO A 240 -13.39 1.23 4.12
C PRO A 240 -12.11 1.53 3.35
N ASP A 241 -10.99 1.01 3.82
CA ASP A 241 -9.69 1.07 3.19
C ASP A 241 -8.83 -0.13 3.63
N TYR A 242 -7.89 -0.55 2.79
CA TYR A 242 -7.01 -1.67 3.13
C TYR A 242 -5.80 -1.20 3.94
N PHE A 243 -5.04 -2.12 4.51
CA PHE A 243 -3.83 -1.81 5.26
C PHE A 243 -2.56 -2.12 4.48
N ASN A 244 -2.35 -3.39 4.16
CA ASN A 244 -1.21 -3.82 3.37
C ASN A 244 -1.64 -4.88 2.38
N LEU A 245 -1.16 -4.79 1.14
CA LEU A 245 -1.39 -5.86 0.19
C LEU A 245 -0.38 -6.99 0.42
N ASP A 246 -0.86 -8.22 0.50
CA ASP A 246 -0.02 -9.40 0.34
C ASP A 246 -0.47 -10.12 -0.93
N ILE A 247 0.27 -9.91 -2.01
CA ILE A 247 0.04 -10.52 -3.31
C ILE A 247 0.86 -11.79 -3.34
N LYS A 248 0.18 -12.94 -3.38
CA LYS A 248 0.85 -14.23 -3.33
C LYS A 248 1.72 -14.41 -4.59
N GLY A 249 2.96 -14.82 -4.39
CA GLY A 249 3.84 -15.23 -5.49
C GLY A 249 3.29 -16.43 -6.25
N GLY A 250 3.67 -16.52 -7.54
CA GLY A 250 3.37 -17.66 -8.40
C GLY A 250 4.49 -18.70 -8.39
N GLU A 251 4.53 -19.50 -9.46
CA GLU A 251 5.50 -20.60 -9.61
C GLU A 251 6.71 -20.23 -10.46
N TRP A 252 6.63 -19.15 -11.24
CA TRP A 252 7.69 -18.74 -12.16
C TRP A 252 8.87 -18.12 -11.41
N LYS A 253 10.10 -18.37 -11.85
CA LYS A 253 11.23 -17.55 -11.41
C LYS A 253 11.27 -16.25 -12.21
N PHE A 254 11.76 -15.17 -11.62
CA PHE A 254 11.90 -13.90 -12.33
C PHE A 254 12.67 -14.03 -13.66
N ASP A 255 13.80 -14.75 -13.67
CA ASP A 255 14.61 -14.94 -14.89
C ASP A 255 13.84 -15.67 -15.99
N GLU A 256 13.00 -16.64 -15.64
CA GLU A 256 12.13 -17.37 -16.58
C GLU A 256 11.08 -16.44 -17.21
N ILE A 257 10.50 -15.53 -16.40
CA ILE A 257 9.57 -14.51 -16.92
C ILE A 257 10.29 -13.59 -17.91
N ILE A 258 11.51 -13.15 -17.62
CA ILE A 258 12.28 -12.28 -18.50
C ILE A 258 12.63 -12.99 -19.82
N GLU A 259 13.13 -14.22 -19.75
CA GLU A 259 13.52 -15.01 -20.93
C GLU A 259 12.34 -15.31 -21.86
N ASP A 260 11.14 -15.57 -21.30
CA ASP A 260 9.93 -15.85 -22.08
C ASP A 260 9.29 -14.57 -22.65
N THR A 261 9.55 -13.39 -22.07
CA THR A 261 8.97 -12.10 -22.51
C THR A 261 9.77 -11.45 -23.64
N LYS A 262 10.24 -12.25 -24.60
CA LYS A 262 11.11 -11.78 -25.70
C LYS A 262 10.52 -10.57 -26.43
N GLY A 263 11.28 -9.46 -26.45
CA GLY A 263 10.87 -8.22 -27.11
C GLY A 263 9.86 -7.36 -26.34
N GLY A 264 9.50 -7.75 -25.10
CA GLY A 264 8.69 -6.95 -24.20
C GLY A 264 9.47 -5.88 -23.45
N ILE A 265 8.81 -5.33 -22.43
CA ILE A 265 9.37 -4.27 -21.57
C ILE A 265 9.33 -4.67 -20.10
N ILE A 266 10.17 -4.05 -19.29
CA ILE A 266 10.13 -4.09 -17.84
C ILE A 266 9.70 -2.70 -17.35
N ILE A 267 8.70 -2.65 -16.49
CA ILE A 267 8.21 -1.44 -15.83
C ILE A 267 8.77 -1.45 -14.41
N ILE A 268 9.53 -0.41 -14.06
CA ILE A 268 10.26 -0.31 -12.79
C ILE A 268 9.67 0.83 -11.96
N GLY A 269 9.17 0.48 -10.77
CA GLY A 269 8.59 1.40 -9.81
C GLY A 269 7.36 2.13 -10.33
N ALA A 270 6.77 2.93 -9.44
CA ALA A 270 5.74 3.89 -9.81
C ALA A 270 5.83 5.11 -8.91
N ASN A 271 5.90 6.29 -9.52
CA ASN A 271 5.83 7.55 -8.78
C ASN A 271 4.43 7.83 -8.25
N ARG A 272 3.42 7.38 -9.00
CA ARG A 272 2.00 7.43 -8.66
C ARG A 272 1.24 6.49 -9.58
N SER A 273 -0.02 6.25 -9.22
CA SER A 273 -0.97 5.50 -10.03
C SER A 273 -2.38 6.00 -9.79
N GLU A 274 -3.25 5.89 -10.78
CA GLU A 274 -4.65 6.31 -10.66
C GLU A 274 -5.53 5.56 -11.66
N ILE A 275 -6.85 5.62 -11.45
CA ILE A 275 -7.84 5.12 -12.41
C ILE A 275 -8.34 6.29 -13.25
N ILE A 276 -8.18 6.19 -14.58
CA ILE A 276 -8.74 7.14 -15.55
C ILE A 276 -9.70 6.39 -16.47
N GLY A 277 -11.00 6.65 -16.30
CA GLY A 277 -12.05 5.92 -17.00
C GLY A 277 -12.03 4.44 -16.63
N ASN A 278 -11.89 3.56 -17.62
CA ASN A 278 -11.82 2.10 -17.42
C ASN A 278 -10.37 1.57 -17.52
N SER A 279 -9.38 2.39 -17.16
CA SER A 279 -7.96 2.05 -17.23
C SER A 279 -7.24 2.47 -15.96
N ILE A 280 -6.44 1.57 -15.43
CA ILE A 280 -5.41 1.91 -14.44
C ILE A 280 -4.25 2.56 -15.19
N ARG A 281 -3.75 3.66 -14.66
CA ARG A 281 -2.59 4.40 -15.17
C ARG A 281 -1.47 4.29 -14.15
N ILE A 282 -0.34 3.77 -14.58
CA ILE A 282 0.89 3.74 -13.78
C ILE A 282 1.85 4.77 -14.37
N PHE A 283 2.41 5.63 -13.52
CA PHE A 283 3.45 6.58 -13.90
C PHE A 283 4.80 6.01 -13.42
N PRO A 284 5.49 5.23 -14.26
CA PRO A 284 6.65 4.47 -13.81
C PRO A 284 7.85 5.38 -13.55
N ARG A 285 8.82 4.90 -12.75
CA ARG A 285 10.12 5.57 -12.65
C ARG A 285 10.93 5.36 -13.92
N ASP A 286 10.96 4.10 -14.36
CA ASP A 286 11.71 3.68 -15.53
C ASP A 286 10.98 2.59 -16.31
N VAL A 287 11.28 2.54 -17.61
CA VAL A 287 10.86 1.46 -18.50
C VAL A 287 12.09 0.99 -19.26
N ILE A 288 12.31 -0.32 -19.34
CA ILE A 288 13.45 -0.93 -20.02
C ILE A 288 12.96 -1.92 -21.05
N GLN A 289 13.51 -1.91 -22.26
CA GLN A 289 13.28 -2.99 -23.20
C GLN A 289 14.07 -4.22 -22.77
N ILE A 290 13.45 -5.40 -22.74
CA ILE A 290 14.16 -6.64 -22.45
C ILE A 290 15.24 -6.87 -23.51
N GLY A 291 16.50 -7.00 -23.07
CA GLY A 291 17.68 -7.10 -23.93
C GLY A 291 18.10 -5.80 -24.62
N GLY A 292 17.52 -4.66 -24.24
CA GLY A 292 17.74 -3.36 -24.88
C GLY A 292 18.01 -2.22 -23.91
N LYS A 293 17.69 -0.99 -24.34
CA LYS A 293 17.91 0.25 -23.58
C LYS A 293 16.67 0.66 -22.80
N GLY A 294 16.81 1.72 -21.99
CA GLY A 294 15.66 2.39 -21.40
C GLY A 294 14.75 2.99 -22.48
N ILE A 295 13.45 3.00 -22.23
CA ILE A 295 12.43 3.60 -23.09
C ILE A 295 11.85 4.83 -22.40
N VAL A 296 11.64 5.90 -23.16
CA VAL A 296 10.87 7.05 -22.69
C VAL A 296 9.38 6.67 -22.68
N ALA A 297 8.77 6.60 -21.50
CA ALA A 297 7.35 6.41 -21.30
C ALA A 297 6.84 7.43 -20.29
N ARG A 298 5.68 8.06 -20.56
CA ARG A 298 5.05 9.01 -19.63
C ARG A 298 4.17 8.27 -18.64
N GLU A 299 3.33 7.39 -19.16
CA GLU A 299 2.42 6.56 -18.40
C GLU A 299 2.18 5.24 -19.13
N ILE A 300 1.83 4.23 -18.34
CA ILE A 300 1.42 2.90 -18.79
C ILE A 300 -0.08 2.78 -18.55
N ALA A 301 -0.84 2.47 -19.61
CA ALA A 301 -2.25 2.15 -19.50
C ALA A 301 -2.45 0.65 -19.33
N ILE A 302 -3.26 0.29 -18.35
CA ILE A 302 -3.76 -1.07 -18.16
C ILE A 302 -5.29 -0.96 -18.08
N PRO A 303 -5.99 -1.06 -19.23
CA PRO A 303 -7.44 -1.24 -19.25
C PRO A 303 -7.85 -2.39 -18.32
N ILE A 304 -8.98 -2.27 -17.61
CA ILE A 304 -9.43 -3.31 -16.67
C ILE A 304 -9.56 -4.68 -17.37
N GLN A 305 -9.94 -4.71 -18.65
CA GLN A 305 -10.01 -5.95 -19.44
C GLN A 305 -8.64 -6.59 -19.70
N GLU A 306 -7.55 -5.81 -19.72
CA GLU A 306 -6.19 -6.34 -19.91
C GLU A 306 -5.67 -7.03 -18.64
N LEU A 307 -6.34 -6.91 -17.48
CA LEU A 307 -5.99 -7.71 -16.30
C LEU A 307 -6.11 -9.22 -16.57
N ALA A 308 -7.06 -9.62 -17.42
CA ALA A 308 -7.23 -11.00 -17.85
C ALA A 308 -6.03 -11.54 -18.64
N SER A 309 -5.18 -10.66 -19.19
CA SER A 309 -3.95 -11.04 -19.90
C SER A 309 -2.77 -11.35 -18.97
N MET A 310 -2.94 -11.19 -17.66
CA MET A 310 -1.92 -11.57 -16.69
C MET A 310 -1.70 -13.09 -16.72
N ASP A 311 -0.49 -13.50 -17.08
CA ASP A 311 -0.17 -14.90 -17.39
C ASP A 311 1.00 -15.45 -16.55
N SER A 312 1.66 -14.62 -15.74
CA SER A 312 2.69 -15.08 -14.80
C SER A 312 2.88 -14.13 -13.61
N LEU A 313 3.21 -14.75 -12.47
CA LEU A 313 3.65 -14.12 -11.24
C LEU A 313 4.94 -14.80 -10.79
N SER A 314 5.94 -14.03 -10.37
CA SER A 314 7.17 -14.60 -9.82
C SER A 314 6.91 -15.26 -8.46
N LYS A 315 7.74 -16.25 -8.13
CA LYS A 315 7.79 -16.87 -6.81
C LYS A 315 8.29 -15.91 -5.74
N GLU A 316 9.30 -15.11 -6.09
CA GLU A 316 9.85 -14.11 -5.19
C GLU A 316 8.85 -12.96 -5.01
N THR A 317 8.63 -12.55 -3.76
CA THR A 317 7.92 -11.31 -3.43
C THR A 317 8.88 -10.33 -2.74
N ARG A 318 8.63 -9.04 -2.90
CA ARG A 318 9.40 -7.96 -2.27
C ARG A 318 8.48 -6.97 -1.58
N SER A 319 9.01 -6.35 -0.54
CA SER A 319 8.36 -5.21 0.10
C SER A 319 8.34 -4.02 -0.85
N SER A 320 7.19 -3.38 -0.97
CA SER A 320 6.92 -2.23 -1.82
C SER A 320 6.22 -1.15 -1.00
N PHE A 321 6.68 0.08 -1.14
CA PHE A 321 6.01 1.27 -0.63
C PHE A 321 5.06 1.82 -1.69
N ILE A 322 3.78 2.00 -1.36
CA ILE A 322 2.78 2.58 -2.28
C ILE A 322 2.54 4.05 -1.90
N ASP A 323 2.15 4.27 -0.65
CA ASP A 323 1.96 5.59 -0.06
C ASP A 323 2.15 5.53 1.47
N GLU A 324 1.93 6.64 2.18
CA GLU A 324 2.17 6.70 3.63
C GLU A 324 1.31 5.73 4.47
N ASN A 325 0.19 5.28 3.91
CA ASN A 325 -0.85 4.48 4.55
C ASN A 325 -0.83 3.02 4.11
N HIS A 326 -0.25 2.73 2.95
CA HIS A 326 -0.33 1.43 2.28
C HIS A 326 1.06 0.87 1.93
N GLY A 327 1.34 -0.32 2.44
CA GLY A 327 2.47 -1.14 2.01
C GLY A 327 2.02 -2.34 1.17
N ALA A 328 2.97 -3.04 0.56
CA ALA A 328 2.70 -4.31 -0.08
C ALA A 328 3.87 -5.29 0.01
N MET A 329 3.56 -6.59 0.05
CA MET A 329 4.43 -7.65 -0.46
C MET A 329 3.92 -8.04 -1.85
N ALA A 330 4.77 -7.90 -2.86
CA ALA A 330 4.37 -8.09 -4.25
C ALA A 330 5.39 -8.90 -5.06
N PRO A 331 4.95 -9.78 -5.97
CA PRO A 331 5.81 -10.42 -6.94
C PRO A 331 6.05 -9.52 -8.15
N PHE A 332 6.98 -9.92 -9.02
CA PHE A 332 6.95 -9.47 -10.41
C PHE A 332 5.73 -10.08 -11.09
N SER A 333 5.06 -9.32 -11.97
CA SER A 333 3.89 -9.80 -12.71
C SER A 333 4.00 -9.48 -14.19
N ARG A 334 3.53 -10.37 -15.06
CA ARG A 334 3.49 -10.12 -16.50
C ARG A 334 2.09 -10.04 -17.06
N LEU A 335 1.82 -9.01 -17.86
CA LEU A 335 0.56 -8.80 -18.56
C LEU A 335 0.76 -7.91 -19.80
N MET A 336 -0.28 -7.77 -20.61
CA MET A 336 -0.31 -6.83 -21.72
C MET A 336 -0.62 -5.41 -21.21
N VAL A 337 0.10 -4.43 -21.73
CA VAL A 337 -0.06 -3.01 -21.38
C VAL A 337 0.02 -2.13 -22.61
N ARG A 338 -0.41 -0.88 -22.49
CA ARG A 338 -0.24 0.15 -23.53
C ARG A 338 0.73 1.23 -23.06
N VAL A 339 1.78 1.48 -23.83
CA VAL A 339 2.78 2.51 -23.50
C VAL A 339 2.36 3.82 -24.13
N MET A 340 2.29 4.89 -23.35
CA MET A 340 1.99 6.23 -23.88
C MET A 340 3.24 7.10 -23.88
N ILE A 341 3.55 7.61 -25.06
CA ILE A 341 4.78 8.33 -25.37
C ILE A 341 4.37 9.68 -25.96
N TYR A 342 3.88 10.57 -25.09
CA TYR A 342 3.38 11.92 -25.38
C TYR A 342 2.11 12.00 -26.24
#